data_AF-A0A4Z0IUS4-F1
#
_entry.id   AF-A0A4Z0IUS4-F1
#
_cell.length_a   1.000
_cell.length_b   1.000
_cell.length_c   1.000
_cell.angle_alpha   90.00
_cell.angle_beta   90.00
_cell.angle_gamma   90.00
#
_symmetry.space_group_name_H-M   'P 1'
#
loop_
_entity.id
_entity.type
_entity.pdbx_description
1 polymer ?
#
loop_
_entity_poly.entity_id
_entity_poly.type
_entity_poly.pdbx_seq_one_letter_code
_entity_poly.pdbx_strand_id
1 'polypeptide(L)'
;MKRPHPRHARRGRGPIAKRWIYWKRRYAHPTRRDWVLLGCLVGAIAAAACTFIDFRVGAVVLAVVPTALAALRAMPEPWTDVWTNRSKTVDIATCLLFAVLLVSLAFIVPTSR
;
A
#
# COMPACT_ATOMS: atom_id res chain seq x y z
N MET A 1 -4.66 -55.06 30.09
CA MET A 1 -5.17 -54.76 28.74
C MET A 1 -5.33 -53.24 28.58
N LYS A 2 -4.45 -52.57 27.82
CA LYS A 2 -4.51 -51.10 27.62
C LYS A 2 -5.45 -50.80 26.44
N ARG A 3 -6.54 -50.07 26.69
CA ARG A 3 -7.46 -49.60 25.63
C ARG A 3 -6.71 -48.62 24.72
N PRO A 4 -6.78 -48.74 23.39
CA PRO A 4 -6.21 -47.73 22.50
C PRO A 4 -7.05 -46.45 22.66
N HIS A 5 -6.45 -45.40 23.22
CA HIS A 5 -7.05 -44.07 23.16
C HIS A 5 -7.30 -43.72 21.69
N PRO A 6 -8.52 -43.31 21.29
CA PRO A 6 -8.72 -42.79 19.96
C PRO A 6 -7.84 -41.56 19.83
N ARG A 7 -6.77 -41.66 19.04
CA ARG A 7 -6.07 -40.49 18.54
C ARG A 7 -7.13 -39.71 17.78
N HIS A 8 -7.68 -38.67 18.41
CA HIS A 8 -8.43 -37.66 17.70
C HIS A 8 -7.51 -37.21 16.57
N ALA A 9 -7.85 -37.61 15.36
CA ALA A 9 -7.30 -37.00 14.17
C ALA A 9 -7.60 -35.52 14.34
N ARG A 10 -6.61 -34.74 14.81
CA ARG A 10 -6.63 -33.31 14.67
C ARG A 10 -6.62 -33.11 13.16
N ARG A 11 -7.80 -33.17 12.53
CA ARG A 11 -8.10 -32.53 11.25
C ARG A 11 -7.91 -31.05 11.54
N GLY A 12 -6.64 -30.65 11.62
CA GLY A 12 -6.26 -29.26 11.73
C GLY A 12 -6.91 -28.59 10.54
N ARG A 13 -7.58 -27.46 10.81
CA ARG A 13 -8.18 -26.64 9.75
C ARG A 13 -7.18 -26.54 8.59
N GLY A 14 -7.65 -26.86 7.39
CA GLY A 14 -6.81 -26.87 6.20
C GLY A 14 -6.09 -25.54 6.00
N PRO A 15 -5.01 -25.51 5.21
CA PRO A 15 -4.17 -24.32 5.03
C PRO A 15 -4.99 -23.10 4.60
N ILE A 16 -6.03 -23.30 3.78
CA ILE A 16 -6.97 -22.26 3.33
C ILE A 16 -7.80 -21.71 4.50
N ALA A 17 -8.35 -22.58 5.35
CA ALA A 17 -9.13 -22.15 6.51
C ALA A 17 -8.27 -21.40 7.53
N LYS A 18 -7.02 -21.81 7.74
CA LYS A 18 -6.06 -21.06 8.58
C LYS A 18 -5.74 -19.70 7.97
N ARG A 19 -5.48 -19.63 6.66
CA ARG A 19 -5.27 -18.37 5.93
C ARG A 19 -6.48 -17.46 6.04
N TRP A 20 -7.69 -17.98 5.84
CA TRP A 20 -8.93 -17.22 5.97
C TRP A 20 -9.12 -16.65 7.37
N ILE A 21 -8.90 -17.45 8.42
CA ILE A 21 -9.01 -16.99 9.81
C ILE A 21 -7.94 -15.94 10.11
N TYR A 22 -6.71 -16.15 9.64
CA TYR A 22 -5.63 -15.18 9.78
C TYR A 22 -5.98 -13.86 9.10
N TRP A 23 -6.44 -13.93 7.84
CA TRP A 23 -6.88 -12.79 7.04
C TRP A 23 -8.01 -12.06 7.77
N LYS A 24 -9.06 -12.78 8.17
CA LYS A 24 -10.19 -12.23 8.92
C LYS A 24 -9.76 -11.53 10.21
N ARG A 25 -8.84 -12.12 10.99
CA ARG A 25 -8.34 -11.48 12.22
C ARG A 25 -7.47 -10.26 11.94
N ARG A 26 -6.63 -10.31 10.89
CA ARG A 26 -5.71 -9.22 10.55
C ARG A 26 -6.47 -8.00 10.02
N TYR A 27 -7.48 -8.20 9.18
CA TYR A 27 -8.26 -7.09 8.60
C TYR A 27 -9.48 -6.68 9.45
N ALA A 28 -9.83 -7.43 10.51
CA ALA A 28 -10.83 -6.96 11.49
C ALA A 28 -10.32 -5.80 12.35
N HIS A 29 -9.01 -5.64 12.49
CA HIS A 29 -8.37 -4.53 13.22
C HIS A 29 -7.29 -3.88 12.35
N PRO A 30 -7.67 -3.11 11.31
CA PRO A 30 -6.72 -2.51 10.40
C PRO A 30 -5.80 -1.53 11.13
N THR A 31 -4.50 -1.61 10.85
CA THR A 31 -3.51 -0.68 11.39
C THR A 31 -3.50 0.61 10.57
N ARG A 32 -2.94 1.71 11.11
CA ARG A 32 -2.78 2.97 10.36
C ARG A 32 -2.04 2.78 9.02
N ARG A 33 -1.09 1.84 8.98
CA ARG A 33 -0.36 1.48 7.76
C ARG A 33 -1.28 0.94 6.67
N ASP A 34 -2.25 0.09 7.03
CA ASP A 34 -3.16 -0.53 6.07
C ASP A 34 -4.06 0.52 5.41
N TRP A 35 -4.51 1.53 6.17
CA TRP A 35 -5.26 2.67 5.65
C TRP A 35 -4.45 3.54 4.69
N VAL A 36 -3.17 3.80 5.01
CA VAL A 36 -2.27 4.54 4.10
C VAL A 36 -2.07 3.76 2.79
N LEU A 37 -1.85 2.45 2.86
CA LEU A 37 -1.72 1.61 1.67
C LEU A 37 -3.01 1.58 0.83
N LEU A 38 -4.18 1.52 1.49
CA LEU A 38 -5.47 1.60 0.81
C LEU A 38 -5.63 2.96 0.10
N GLY A 39 -5.26 4.06 0.75
CA GLY A 39 -5.26 5.39 0.15
C GLY A 39 -4.35 5.49 -1.07
N CYS A 40 -3.14 4.92 -0.99
CA CYS A 40 -2.23 4.83 -2.15
C CYS A 40 -2.85 4.02 -3.30
N LEU A 41 -3.51 2.90 -3.00
CA LEU A 41 -4.18 2.08 -4.00
C LEU A 41 -5.31 2.85 -4.69
N VAL A 42 -6.15 3.54 -3.92
CA VAL A 42 -7.23 4.38 -4.45
C VAL A 42 -6.66 5.51 -5.31
N GLY A 43 -5.59 6.18 -4.87
CA GLY A 43 -4.92 7.23 -5.64
C GLY A 43 -4.36 6.72 -6.97
N ALA A 44 -3.76 5.53 -6.98
CA ALA A 44 -3.27 4.90 -8.21
C ALA A 44 -4.41 4.54 -9.18
N ILE A 45 -5.53 4.02 -8.67
CA ILE A 45 -6.72 3.73 -9.49
C ILE A 45 -7.31 5.02 -10.08
N ALA A 46 -7.42 6.08 -9.27
CA ALA A 46 -7.90 7.38 -9.73
C ALA A 46 -6.99 7.96 -10.82
N ALA A 47 -5.67 7.90 -10.62
CA ALA A 47 -4.71 8.33 -11.62
C ALA A 47 -4.85 7.54 -12.93
N ALA A 48 -4.97 6.22 -12.85
CA ALA A 48 -5.21 5.36 -14.01
C ALA A 48 -6.51 5.74 -14.74
N ALA A 49 -7.60 5.99 -14.00
CA ALA A 49 -8.85 6.48 -14.59
C ALA A 49 -8.66 7.82 -15.33
N CYS A 50 -7.90 8.75 -14.74
CA CYS A 50 -7.59 10.04 -15.37
C CYS A 50 -6.75 9.91 -16.65
N THR A 51 -5.85 8.93 -16.73
CA THR A 51 -5.02 8.73 -17.95
C THR A 51 -5.84 8.39 -19.20
N PHE A 52 -7.06 7.84 -19.06
CA PHE A 52 -7.95 7.61 -20.20
C PHE A 52 -8.51 8.89 -20.82
N ILE A 53 -8.57 9.98 -20.05
CA ILE A 53 -9.07 11.29 -20.51
C ILE A 53 -7.90 12.13 -21.01
N ASP A 54 -6.90 12.30 -20.15
CA ASP A 54 -5.69 13.06 -20.44
C ASP A 54 -4.52 12.46 -19.64
N PHE A 55 -3.50 12.02 -20.38
CA PHE A 55 -2.28 11.47 -19.82
C PHE A 55 -1.62 12.42 -18.80
N ARG A 56 -1.65 13.73 -19.06
CA ARG A 56 -1.04 14.75 -18.19
C ARG A 56 -1.77 14.83 -16.86
N VAL A 57 -3.10 14.82 -16.91
CA VAL A 57 -3.94 14.83 -15.71
C VAL A 57 -3.68 13.56 -14.90
N GLY A 58 -3.63 12.40 -15.55
CA GLY A 58 -3.29 11.14 -14.88
C GLY A 58 -1.91 11.14 -14.23
N ALA A 59 -0.88 11.67 -14.91
CA ALA A 59 0.47 11.78 -14.39
C ALA A 59 0.57 12.74 -13.18
N VAL A 60 -0.12 13.90 -13.24
CA VAL A 60 -0.19 14.86 -12.12
C VAL A 60 -0.92 14.25 -10.93
N VAL A 61 -2.06 13.59 -11.15
CA VAL A 61 -2.82 12.90 -10.10
C VAL A 61 -1.99 11.79 -9.47
N LEU A 62 -1.24 11.02 -10.27
CA LEU A 62 -0.35 9.99 -9.76
C LEU A 62 0.77 10.56 -8.89
N ALA A 63 1.33 11.72 -9.24
CA ALA A 63 2.38 12.39 -8.50
C ALA A 63 1.95 12.85 -7.09
N VAL A 64 0.64 13.07 -6.88
CA VAL A 64 0.09 13.39 -5.56
C VAL A 64 0.32 12.23 -4.58
N VAL A 65 0.26 10.99 -5.03
CA VAL A 65 0.40 9.79 -4.18
C VAL A 65 1.76 9.71 -3.47
N PRO A 66 2.91 9.70 -4.18
CA PRO A 66 4.21 9.69 -3.51
C PRO A 66 4.47 11.01 -2.75
N THR A 67 3.94 12.14 -3.21
CA THR A 67 4.07 13.42 -2.47
C THR A 67 3.38 13.37 -1.11
N ALA A 68 2.14 12.87 -1.07
CA ALA A 68 1.40 12.68 0.17
C ALA A 68 2.09 11.64 1.08
N LEU A 69 2.66 10.58 0.50
CA LEU A 69 3.42 9.59 1.26
C LEU A 69 4.70 10.19 1.87
N ALA A 70 5.42 11.04 1.13
CA ALA A 70 6.57 11.78 1.64
C ALA A 70 6.18 12.71 2.80
N ALA A 71 5.06 13.43 2.68
CA ALA A 71 4.55 14.29 3.73
C ALA A 71 4.13 13.48 4.98
N LEU A 72 3.40 12.38 4.81
CA LEU A 72 3.05 11.47 5.91
C LEU A 72 4.29 10.88 6.57
N ARG A 73 5.33 10.59 5.80
CA ARG A 73 6.60 10.10 6.34
C ARG A 73 7.34 11.19 7.10
N ALA A 74 7.20 12.47 6.73
CA ALA A 74 7.81 13.59 7.43
C ALA A 74 7.17 13.88 8.80
N MET A 75 5.87 13.58 8.97
CA MET A 75 5.11 13.82 10.20
C MET A 75 5.78 13.22 11.46
N PRO A 76 5.65 13.89 12.61
CA PRO A 76 6.13 13.41 13.91
C PRO A 76 5.29 12.24 14.45
N GLU A 77 5.61 11.76 15.65
CA GLU A 77 4.81 10.74 16.35
C GLU A 77 3.33 11.13 16.35
N PRO A 78 2.42 10.15 16.15
CA PRO A 78 2.63 8.70 16.13
C PRO A 78 2.85 8.09 14.72
N TRP A 79 3.08 8.92 13.70
CA TRP A 79 3.21 8.48 12.30
C TRP A 79 4.61 7.99 11.95
N THR A 80 5.62 8.45 12.71
CA THR A 80 7.00 7.96 12.65
C THR A 80 7.09 6.45 12.89
N ASP A 81 6.27 5.94 13.82
CA ASP A 81 6.31 4.55 14.29
C ASP A 81 5.69 3.56 13.31
N VAL A 82 4.96 4.06 12.32
CA VAL A 82 4.29 3.22 11.32
C VAL A 82 5.33 2.53 10.40
N TRP A 83 6.55 3.08 10.31
CA TRP A 83 7.62 2.65 9.41
C TRP A 83 8.99 2.56 10.15
N THR A 84 9.01 1.90 11.30
CA THR A 84 10.18 1.85 12.23
C THR A 84 11.43 1.14 11.70
N ASN A 85 11.35 0.43 10.57
CA ASN A 85 12.46 -0.40 10.07
C ASN A 85 13.02 0.03 8.71
N ARG A 86 12.81 1.31 8.32
CA ARG A 86 13.21 1.83 7.01
C ARG A 86 13.73 3.26 7.10
N SER A 87 14.81 3.58 6.39
CA SER A 87 15.42 4.92 6.40
C SER A 87 14.43 6.00 6.00
N LYS A 88 14.12 6.91 6.94
CA LYS A 88 13.15 8.01 6.76
C LYS A 88 13.56 8.92 5.60
N THR A 89 14.83 9.32 5.58
CA THR A 89 15.37 10.26 4.58
C THR A 89 15.34 9.66 3.18
N VAL A 90 15.75 8.40 3.03
CA VAL A 90 15.77 7.71 1.72
C VAL A 90 14.35 7.55 1.17
N ASP A 91 13.39 7.19 2.01
CA ASP A 91 11.99 7.05 1.58
C ASP A 91 11.39 8.39 1.11
N ILE A 92 11.59 9.47 1.87
CA ILE A 92 11.12 10.81 1.51
C ILE A 92 11.76 11.26 0.20
N ALA A 93 13.08 11.14 0.09
CA ALA A 93 13.81 11.53 -1.11
C ALA A 93 13.33 10.76 -2.34
N THR A 94 13.18 9.43 -2.21
CA THR A 94 12.70 8.58 -3.31
C THR A 94 11.28 8.97 -3.75
N CYS A 95 10.38 9.21 -2.79
CA CYS A 95 9.01 9.62 -3.09
C CYS A 95 8.96 10.98 -3.81
N LEU A 96 9.73 11.96 -3.34
CA LEU A 96 9.80 13.28 -4.00
C LEU A 96 10.40 13.18 -5.40
N LEU A 97 11.44 12.35 -5.59
CA LEU A 97 12.07 12.12 -6.88
C LEU A 97 11.05 11.52 -7.88
N PHE A 98 10.29 10.52 -7.45
CA PHE A 98 9.19 9.96 -8.25
C PHE A 98 8.12 11.01 -8.59
N ALA A 99 7.72 11.84 -7.64
CA ALA A 99 6.75 12.90 -7.89
C ALA A 99 7.25 13.89 -8.96
N VAL A 100 8.49 14.36 -8.84
CA VAL A 100 9.11 15.28 -9.81
C VAL A 100 9.21 14.63 -11.19
N LEU A 101 9.62 13.35 -11.26
CA LEU A 101 9.70 12.63 -12.53
C LEU A 101 8.32 12.52 -13.20
N LEU A 102 7.28 12.16 -12.45
CA LEU A 102 5.91 12.05 -12.98
C LEU A 102 5.39 13.39 -13.51
N VAL A 103 5.61 14.47 -12.77
CA VAL A 103 5.24 15.82 -13.21
C VAL A 103 6.04 16.22 -14.46
N SER A 104 7.34 15.98 -14.47
CA SER A 104 8.20 16.29 -15.63
C SER A 104 7.74 15.53 -16.87
N LEU A 105 7.40 14.24 -16.71
CA LEU A 105 6.90 13.39 -17.79
C LEU A 105 5.58 13.91 -18.34
N ALA A 106 4.68 14.45 -17.51
CA ALA A 106 3.44 15.07 -17.94
C ALA A 106 3.67 16.24 -18.91
N PHE A 107 4.74 17.02 -18.72
CA PHE A 107 5.07 18.17 -19.56
C PHE A 107 5.92 17.82 -20.78
N ILE A 108 6.82 16.83 -20.65
CA ILE A 108 7.74 16.42 -21.71
C ILE A 108 7.02 15.57 -22.77
N VAL A 109 6.07 14.73 -22.37
CA VAL A 109 5.37 13.85 -23.32
C VAL A 109 4.52 14.70 -24.27
N PRO A 110 4.80 14.68 -25.59
CA PRO A 110 4.00 15.38 -26.57
C PRO A 110 2.63 14.72 -26.68
N THR A 111 1.58 15.52 -26.75
CA THR A 111 0.24 15.03 -27.04
C THR A 111 0.19 14.64 -28.51
N SER A 112 0.33 13.35 -28.81
CA SER A 112 -0.08 12.82 -30.12
C SER A 112 -1.59 13.00 -30.24
N ARG A 113 -2.01 13.98 -31.04
CA ARG A 113 -3.37 14.07 -31.58
C ARG A 113 -3.56 12.97 -32.62
#